data_AF-A0A1V8SNL6-F1
#
_entry.id   AF-A0A1V8SNL6-F1
#
_cell.length_a   1.000
_cell.length_b   1.000
_cell.length_c   1.000
_cell.angle_alpha   90.00
_cell.angle_beta   90.00
_cell.angle_gamma   90.00
#
_symmetry.space_group_name_H-M   'P 1'
#
loop_
_entity.id
_entity.type
_entity.pdbx_description
1 polymer ?
#
loop_
_entity_poly.entity_id
_entity_poly.type
_entity_poly.pdbx_seq_one_letter_code
_entity_poly.pdbx_strand_id
1 'polypeptide(L)'
;MVFTSTLATSAVAAAALLSSLSSAAPAGVMSKVRRDLKFGFGSEKVRGVNLGGWLVLEPWITPSIFEATPDNVVDEYTYGAQYVWDTDRLRDHWNTWITEDDFAEMKSAGLNFARLPIGYWSVIGGYGAPYVYGAYDYVGKAVGWAEAHGIQLMLDLHGAPRSQNGFDNSGQLGEVHWTEGDSIDLTRKALNKIRDDFANKPSISAIELVNEPLGPALNMDT
;
A
#
# COMPACT_ATOMS: atom_id res chain seq x y z
N MET A 1 72.49 31.26 25.10
CA MET A 1 71.75 31.52 23.85
C MET A 1 71.12 30.20 23.44
N VAL A 2 69.93 29.84 23.91
CA VAL A 2 68.62 30.20 23.33
C VAL A 2 68.61 29.96 21.81
N PHE A 3 68.00 28.87 21.36
CA PHE A 3 66.67 28.91 20.74
C PHE A 3 66.07 27.49 20.66
N THR A 4 64.84 27.39 21.14
CA THR A 4 63.88 26.30 20.96
C THR A 4 63.41 26.25 19.50
N SER A 5 63.09 25.05 18.99
CA SER A 5 62.05 24.91 17.97
C SER A 5 61.34 23.56 18.10
N THR A 6 60.09 23.64 18.53
CA THR A 6 59.12 22.57 18.71
C THR A 6 58.63 22.11 17.33
N LEU A 7 58.66 20.81 17.05
CA LEU A 7 58.02 20.23 15.86
C LEU A 7 56.92 19.23 16.28
N ALA A 8 55.70 19.72 16.10
CA ALA A 8 54.50 19.01 15.67
C ALA A 8 53.95 17.85 16.52
N THR A 9 53.26 18.19 17.60
CA THR A 9 52.06 17.45 18.03
C THR A 9 50.87 17.89 17.18
N SER A 10 50.62 17.23 16.05
CA SER A 10 49.42 17.47 15.23
C SER A 10 48.97 16.18 14.54
N ALA A 11 48.58 15.18 15.32
CA ALA A 11 48.06 13.93 14.76
C ALA A 11 46.94 13.25 15.58
N VAL A 12 46.26 13.96 16.49
CA VAL A 12 45.16 13.35 17.29
C VAL A 12 43.83 14.11 17.19
N ALA A 13 43.80 15.33 16.63
CA ALA A 13 42.56 16.13 16.61
C ALA A 13 41.63 15.92 15.40
N ALA A 14 42.02 15.11 14.39
CA ALA A 14 41.23 14.96 13.16
C ALA A 14 40.30 13.72 13.14
N ALA A 15 40.45 12.77 14.06
CA ALA A 15 39.58 11.57 14.12
C ALA A 15 38.34 11.75 15.01
N ALA A 16 38.27 12.81 15.83
CA ALA A 16 37.18 13.05 16.76
C ALA A 16 36.09 14.00 16.23
N LEU A 17 36.25 14.54 15.02
CA LEU A 17 35.35 15.55 14.44
C LEU A 17 34.51 15.06 13.24
N LEU A 18 34.61 13.77 12.85
CA LEU A 18 33.79 13.18 11.78
C LEU A 18 32.71 12.21 12.27
N SER A 19 32.58 11.96 13.57
CA SER A 19 31.57 11.04 14.12
C SER A 19 30.25 11.72 14.53
N SER A 20 30.10 13.05 14.36
CA SER A 20 28.94 13.81 14.83
C SER A 20 27.92 14.23 13.77
N LEU A 21 27.99 13.70 12.54
CA LEU A 21 26.99 13.97 11.49
C LEU A 21 26.24 12.71 11.00
N SER A 22 26.18 11.66 11.82
CA SER A 22 25.02 10.77 11.71
C SER A 22 23.82 11.50 12.31
N SER A 23 23.05 12.19 11.46
CA SER A 23 21.64 12.43 11.76
C SER A 23 20.94 11.08 11.79
N ALA A 24 21.10 10.34 12.89
CA ALA A 24 20.12 9.35 13.28
C ALA A 24 18.80 10.12 13.39
N ALA A 25 17.81 9.74 12.58
CA ALA A 25 16.45 10.23 12.76
C ALA A 25 16.13 10.12 14.26
N PRO A 26 15.62 11.18 14.92
CA PRO A 26 15.42 11.13 16.35
C PRO A 26 14.49 9.96 16.65
N ALA A 27 14.93 9.06 17.54
CA ALA A 27 14.15 7.95 18.10
C ALA A 27 12.92 8.42 18.92
N GLY A 28 12.43 9.64 18.66
CA GLY A 28 11.37 10.34 19.37
C GLY A 28 10.12 10.62 18.55
N VAL A 29 9.99 10.12 17.30
CA VAL A 29 8.73 10.23 16.52
C VAL A 29 7.92 8.93 16.57
N MET A 30 8.01 8.18 17.67
CA MET A 30 6.91 7.31 18.06
C MET A 30 6.22 7.97 19.24
N SER A 31 5.07 8.60 18.96
CA SER A 31 4.21 9.11 20.01
C SER A 31 3.92 7.98 21.01
N LYS A 32 4.28 8.18 22.28
CA LYS A 32 3.89 7.29 23.39
C LYS A 32 2.37 7.26 23.60
N VAL A 33 1.61 8.08 22.88
CA VAL A 33 0.15 8.06 22.86
C VAL A 33 -0.29 6.88 22.01
N ARG A 34 -0.72 5.80 22.67
CA ARG A 34 -1.52 4.77 22.04
C ARG A 34 -2.80 5.44 21.55
N ARG A 35 -2.98 5.53 20.23
CA ARG A 35 -4.23 6.04 19.66
C ARG A 35 -5.35 5.08 20.04
N ASP A 36 -6.48 5.65 20.47
CA ASP A 36 -7.68 4.84 20.68
C ASP A 36 -8.11 4.20 19.37
N LEU A 37 -8.69 3.01 19.47
CA LEU A 37 -9.29 2.34 18.32
C LEU A 37 -10.50 3.15 17.87
N LYS A 38 -10.62 3.38 16.56
CA LYS A 38 -11.75 4.11 15.97
C LYS A 38 -12.97 3.22 15.73
N PHE A 39 -12.82 1.92 15.95
CA PHE A 39 -13.87 0.92 15.97
C PHE A 39 -13.73 0.05 17.21
N GLY A 40 -14.86 -0.33 17.81
CA GLY A 40 -14.90 -1.14 19.03
C GLY A 40 -14.54 -2.60 18.80
N PHE A 41 -13.33 -2.92 18.32
CA PHE A 41 -12.93 -4.31 18.14
C PHE A 41 -13.05 -5.09 19.46
N GLY A 42 -13.84 -6.16 19.45
CA GLY A 42 -14.13 -6.99 20.61
C GLY A 42 -15.42 -6.63 21.37
N SER A 43 -15.99 -5.44 21.16
CA SER A 43 -17.28 -5.02 21.74
C SER A 43 -18.36 -4.75 20.68
N GLU A 44 -17.95 -4.38 19.46
CA GLU A 44 -18.79 -4.20 18.29
C GLU A 44 -18.52 -5.30 17.26
N LYS A 45 -19.58 -5.83 16.66
CA LYS A 45 -19.48 -6.84 15.60
C LYS A 45 -19.22 -6.16 14.26
N VAL A 46 -18.17 -6.57 13.56
CA VAL A 46 -17.93 -6.19 12.17
C VAL A 46 -19.01 -6.82 11.27
N ARG A 47 -19.72 -5.98 10.51
CA ARG A 47 -20.65 -6.34 9.46
C ARG A 47 -20.21 -5.59 8.21
N GLY A 48 -19.38 -6.23 7.40
CA GLY A 48 -18.76 -5.55 6.28
C GLY A 48 -18.62 -6.40 5.05
N VAL A 49 -18.20 -5.72 3.98
CA VAL A 49 -17.99 -6.25 2.65
C VAL A 49 -16.60 -5.85 2.13
N ASN A 50 -16.12 -6.54 1.10
CA ASN A 50 -14.94 -6.13 0.36
C ASN A 50 -15.37 -5.26 -0.83
N LEU A 51 -14.62 -4.19 -1.08
CA LEU A 51 -14.73 -3.38 -2.30
C LEU A 51 -13.85 -3.99 -3.40
N GLY A 52 -14.05 -5.28 -3.66
CA GLY A 52 -13.24 -6.11 -4.56
C GLY A 52 -13.40 -5.76 -6.04
N GLY A 53 -12.38 -6.06 -6.85
CA GLY A 53 -12.35 -5.73 -8.27
C GLY A 53 -12.24 -4.23 -8.59
N TRP A 54 -12.18 -3.35 -7.58
CA TRP A 54 -12.18 -1.90 -7.80
C TRP A 54 -10.78 -1.35 -8.12
N LEU A 55 -9.89 -1.33 -7.11
CA LEU A 55 -8.54 -0.75 -7.23
C LEU A 55 -7.45 -1.79 -7.45
N VAL A 56 -7.84 -3.07 -7.46
CA VAL A 56 -7.09 -4.20 -7.99
C VAL A 56 -8.08 -5.02 -8.82
N LEU A 57 -7.74 -5.28 -10.08
CA LEU A 57 -8.59 -6.01 -11.00
C LEU A 57 -8.48 -7.52 -10.76
N GLU A 58 -9.63 -8.17 -10.75
CA GLU A 58 -9.76 -9.63 -10.74
C GLU A 58 -10.65 -10.02 -11.92
N PRO A 59 -10.16 -10.84 -12.88
CA PRO A 59 -10.93 -11.18 -14.09
C PRO A 59 -12.29 -11.82 -13.80
N TRP A 60 -12.40 -12.59 -12.72
CA TRP A 60 -13.66 -13.25 -12.35
C TRP A 60 -14.69 -12.28 -11.74
N ILE A 61 -14.27 -11.14 -11.18
CA ILE A 61 -15.15 -10.09 -10.63
C ILE A 61 -15.52 -9.08 -11.72
N THR A 62 -14.55 -8.71 -12.55
CA THR A 62 -14.68 -7.63 -13.56
C THR A 62 -14.40 -8.14 -14.98
N PRO A 63 -15.08 -9.21 -15.44
CA PRO A 63 -14.74 -9.87 -16.71
C PRO A 63 -14.83 -8.94 -17.92
N SER A 64 -15.71 -7.92 -17.88
CA SER A 64 -15.86 -6.93 -18.95
C SER A 64 -14.59 -6.08 -19.22
N ILE A 65 -13.67 -5.97 -18.25
CA ILE A 65 -12.35 -5.36 -18.47
C ILE A 65 -11.43 -6.29 -19.27
N PHE A 66 -11.69 -7.61 -19.27
CA PHE A 66 -10.86 -8.64 -19.90
C PHE A 66 -11.47 -9.25 -21.17
N GLU A 67 -12.79 -9.15 -21.38
CA GLU A 67 -13.53 -9.80 -22.50
C GLU A 67 -13.02 -9.47 -23.92
N ALA A 68 -12.46 -8.29 -24.14
CA ALA A 68 -11.91 -7.87 -25.44
C ALA A 68 -10.37 -7.87 -25.47
N THR A 69 -9.73 -8.64 -24.59
CA THR A 69 -8.27 -8.73 -24.49
C THR A 69 -7.77 -10.09 -25.00
N PRO A 70 -6.51 -10.18 -25.50
CA PRO A 70 -5.89 -11.45 -25.82
C PRO A 70 -5.86 -12.42 -24.64
N ASP A 71 -5.88 -13.73 -24.91
CA ASP A 71 -5.90 -14.79 -23.88
C ASP A 71 -4.73 -14.74 -22.88
N ASN A 72 -3.62 -14.07 -23.24
CA ASN A 72 -2.47 -13.89 -22.35
C ASN A 72 -2.62 -12.72 -21.36
N VAL A 73 -3.76 -12.02 -21.37
CA VAL A 73 -4.11 -10.98 -20.40
C VAL A 73 -4.95 -11.61 -19.30
N VAL A 74 -4.29 -12.02 -18.23
CA VAL A 74 -4.85 -12.88 -17.17
C VAL A 74 -4.89 -12.21 -15.80
N ASP A 75 -4.31 -11.02 -15.67
CA ASP A 75 -4.21 -10.24 -14.43
C ASP A 75 -4.00 -8.75 -14.76
N GLU A 76 -3.93 -7.89 -13.74
CA GLU A 76 -3.71 -6.46 -13.95
C GLU A 76 -2.31 -6.13 -14.51
N TYR A 77 -1.29 -6.95 -14.21
CA TYR A 77 0.07 -6.78 -14.73
C TYR A 77 0.11 -6.97 -16.25
N THR A 78 -0.42 -8.08 -16.76
CA THR A 78 -0.50 -8.40 -18.19
C THR A 78 -1.48 -7.48 -18.92
N TYR A 79 -2.55 -7.04 -18.25
CA TYR A 79 -3.43 -5.99 -18.77
C TYR A 79 -2.64 -4.70 -18.98
N GLY A 80 -1.90 -4.27 -17.97
CA GLY A 80 -1.03 -3.11 -18.05
C GLY A 80 0.03 -3.24 -19.15
N ALA A 81 0.69 -4.40 -19.25
CA ALA A 81 1.69 -4.67 -20.30
C ALA A 81 1.14 -4.44 -21.72
N GLN A 82 -0.14 -4.74 -21.93
CA GLN A 82 -0.81 -4.61 -23.23
C GLN A 82 -1.47 -3.23 -23.44
N TYR A 83 -1.98 -2.62 -22.36
CA TYR A 83 -2.91 -1.48 -22.41
C TYR A 83 -2.53 -0.32 -21.49
N VAL A 84 -1.27 -0.19 -21.03
CA VAL A 84 -0.85 0.93 -20.15
C VAL A 84 -1.13 2.32 -20.75
N TRP A 85 -1.23 2.41 -22.08
CA TRP A 85 -1.58 3.62 -22.81
C TRP A 85 -3.08 3.97 -22.75
N ASP A 86 -3.96 2.98 -22.53
CA ASP A 86 -5.41 3.16 -22.40
C ASP A 86 -5.81 3.40 -20.94
N THR A 87 -5.42 4.57 -20.45
CA THR A 87 -5.74 4.98 -19.07
C THR A 87 -7.23 5.30 -18.88
N ASP A 88 -7.95 5.61 -19.96
CA ASP A 88 -9.36 5.99 -19.90
C ASP A 88 -10.23 4.83 -19.45
N ARG A 89 -9.96 3.60 -19.94
CA ARG A 89 -10.72 2.41 -19.55
C ARG A 89 -10.69 2.13 -18.05
N LEU A 90 -9.53 2.22 -17.40
CA LEU A 90 -9.45 2.03 -15.95
C LEU A 90 -9.96 3.24 -15.18
N ARG A 91 -9.78 4.45 -15.69
CA ARG A 91 -10.36 5.66 -15.07
C ARG A 91 -11.89 5.58 -15.05
N ASP A 92 -12.50 5.11 -16.13
CA ASP A 92 -13.94 4.93 -16.21
C ASP A 92 -14.38 3.85 -15.22
N HIS A 93 -13.72 2.69 -15.21
CA HIS A 93 -13.95 1.64 -14.21
C HIS A 93 -13.89 2.16 -12.77
N TRP A 94 -12.82 2.87 -12.40
CA TRP A 94 -12.66 3.41 -11.04
C TRP A 94 -13.74 4.45 -10.68
N ASN A 95 -14.28 5.17 -11.66
CA ASN A 95 -15.34 6.16 -11.43
C ASN A 95 -16.74 5.54 -11.31
N THR A 96 -16.97 4.35 -11.87
CA THR A 96 -18.32 3.77 -11.96
C THR A 96 -18.50 2.47 -11.21
N TRP A 97 -17.43 1.76 -10.86
CA TRP A 97 -17.52 0.45 -10.20
C TRP A 97 -17.97 0.55 -8.74
N ILE A 98 -17.37 1.45 -7.97
CA ILE A 98 -17.82 1.83 -6.63
C ILE A 98 -17.96 3.35 -6.58
N THR A 99 -19.06 3.82 -6.02
CA THR A 99 -19.47 5.22 -5.90
C THR A 99 -19.89 5.53 -4.47
N GLU A 100 -20.25 6.79 -4.19
CA GLU A 100 -20.81 7.17 -2.89
C GLU A 100 -22.16 6.49 -2.61
N ASP A 101 -22.96 6.22 -3.66
CA ASP A 101 -24.25 5.57 -3.52
C ASP A 101 -24.10 4.15 -2.95
N ASP A 102 -23.03 3.43 -3.29
CA ASP A 102 -22.73 2.12 -2.70
C ASP A 102 -22.47 2.22 -1.18
N PHE A 103 -21.85 3.31 -0.72
CA PHE A 103 -21.67 3.56 0.72
C PHE A 103 -22.98 3.90 1.43
N ALA A 104 -23.86 4.65 0.77
CA ALA A 104 -25.21 4.89 1.26
C ALA A 104 -26.01 3.57 1.35
N GLU A 105 -25.89 2.70 0.34
CA GLU A 105 -26.54 1.39 0.33
C GLU A 105 -26.00 0.49 1.45
N MET A 106 -24.68 0.38 1.61
CA MET A 106 -24.05 -0.35 2.71
C MET A 106 -24.63 0.07 4.07
N LYS A 107 -24.73 1.39 4.29
CA LYS A 107 -25.31 1.92 5.52
C LYS A 107 -26.79 1.54 5.68
N SER A 108 -27.57 1.66 4.61
CA SER A 108 -28.99 1.32 4.62
C SER A 108 -29.24 -0.17 4.90
N ALA A 109 -28.33 -1.04 4.45
CA ALA A 109 -28.32 -2.48 4.71
C ALA A 109 -27.84 -2.83 6.13
N GLY A 110 -27.42 -1.85 6.93
CA GLY A 110 -26.95 -2.05 8.30
C GLY A 110 -25.51 -2.57 8.41
N LEU A 111 -24.71 -2.40 7.35
CA LEU A 111 -23.27 -2.62 7.39
C LEU A 111 -22.58 -1.45 8.11
N ASN A 112 -21.44 -1.72 8.73
CA ASN A 112 -20.64 -0.76 9.49
C ASN A 112 -19.16 -0.75 9.10
N PHE A 113 -18.76 -1.59 8.14
CA PHE A 113 -17.36 -1.78 7.79
C PHE A 113 -17.19 -2.11 6.29
N ALA A 114 -16.09 -1.67 5.69
CA ALA A 114 -15.66 -2.14 4.38
C ALA A 114 -14.15 -2.35 4.32
N ARG A 115 -13.72 -3.37 3.58
CA ARG A 115 -12.30 -3.65 3.30
C ARG A 115 -12.00 -3.17 1.89
N LEU A 116 -10.94 -2.38 1.72
CA LEU A 116 -10.55 -1.76 0.46
C LEU A 116 -9.18 -2.29 -0.01
N PRO A 117 -9.17 -3.27 -0.94
CA PRO A 117 -7.95 -3.77 -1.59
C PRO A 117 -7.27 -2.71 -2.46
N ILE A 118 -5.95 -2.52 -2.32
CA ILE A 118 -5.16 -1.57 -3.10
C ILE A 118 -3.80 -2.19 -3.45
N GLY A 119 -3.38 -2.12 -4.72
CA GLY A 119 -2.06 -2.58 -5.16
C GLY A 119 -0.93 -1.58 -4.91
N TYR A 120 0.28 -2.06 -4.60
CA TYR A 120 1.45 -1.20 -4.34
C TYR A 120 1.74 -0.22 -5.49
N TRP A 121 1.47 -0.65 -6.73
CA TRP A 121 1.76 0.12 -7.95
C TRP A 121 1.02 1.45 -7.99
N SER A 122 -0.19 1.47 -7.43
CA SER A 122 -1.00 2.68 -7.34
C SER A 122 -0.49 3.61 -6.23
N VAL A 123 0.04 3.06 -5.14
CA VAL A 123 0.50 3.81 -3.96
C VAL A 123 1.83 4.52 -4.22
N ILE A 124 2.82 3.80 -4.75
CA ILE A 124 4.22 4.28 -4.84
C ILE A 124 4.78 4.29 -6.27
N GLY A 125 3.95 4.03 -7.27
CA GLY A 125 4.38 3.78 -8.65
C GLY A 125 4.84 2.32 -8.82
N GLY A 126 4.70 1.78 -10.04
CA GLY A 126 4.99 0.37 -10.34
C GLY A 126 6.48 0.02 -10.42
N TYR A 127 7.40 0.98 -10.29
CA TYR A 127 8.86 0.77 -10.40
C TYR A 127 9.29 0.10 -11.71
N GLY A 128 8.69 0.53 -12.83
CA GLY A 128 8.94 -0.05 -14.15
C GLY A 128 8.06 -1.26 -14.49
N ALA A 129 7.27 -1.76 -13.53
CA ALA A 129 6.17 -2.67 -13.84
C ALA A 129 5.08 -1.94 -14.64
N PRO A 130 4.40 -2.63 -15.58
CA PRO A 130 3.59 -1.99 -16.61
C PRO A 130 2.17 -1.62 -16.14
N TYR A 131 1.97 -1.29 -14.87
CA TYR A 131 0.64 -0.95 -14.35
C TYR A 131 0.16 0.43 -14.81
N VAL A 132 -1.15 0.57 -14.95
CA VAL A 132 -1.82 1.87 -15.08
C VAL A 132 -1.92 2.51 -13.68
N TYR A 133 -1.60 3.79 -13.57
CA TYR A 133 -1.61 4.53 -12.30
C TYR A 133 -2.85 5.41 -12.16
N GLY A 134 -3.22 5.73 -10.92
CA GLY A 134 -4.31 6.68 -10.60
C GLY A 134 -5.34 6.15 -9.61
N ALA A 135 -5.42 4.83 -9.40
CA ALA A 135 -6.40 4.24 -8.48
C ALA A 135 -6.28 4.78 -7.04
N TYR A 136 -5.10 5.23 -6.60
CA TYR A 136 -4.87 5.73 -5.24
C TYR A 136 -5.65 7.02 -4.92
N ASP A 137 -6.00 7.83 -5.91
CA ASP A 137 -6.86 9.00 -5.71
C ASP A 137 -8.28 8.61 -5.25
N TYR A 138 -8.73 7.43 -5.67
CA TYR A 138 -10.05 6.88 -5.31
C TYR A 138 -10.08 6.34 -3.87
N VAL A 139 -8.94 6.02 -3.28
CA VAL A 139 -8.84 5.75 -1.83
C VAL A 139 -9.26 6.99 -1.05
N GLY A 140 -8.82 8.18 -1.47
CA GLY A 140 -9.24 9.45 -0.85
C GLY A 140 -10.75 9.69 -0.94
N LYS A 141 -11.37 9.36 -2.09
CA LYS A 141 -12.83 9.42 -2.26
C LYS A 141 -13.55 8.44 -1.32
N ALA A 142 -13.12 7.18 -1.31
CA ALA A 142 -13.70 6.14 -0.46
C ALA A 142 -13.62 6.49 1.03
N VAL A 143 -12.50 7.07 1.48
CA VAL A 143 -12.35 7.56 2.85
C VAL A 143 -13.38 8.63 3.20
N GLY A 144 -13.64 9.57 2.27
CA GLY A 144 -14.66 10.60 2.42
C GLY A 144 -16.07 10.03 2.49
N TRP A 145 -16.43 9.13 1.57
CA TRP A 145 -17.74 8.47 1.55
C TRP A 145 -17.97 7.62 2.81
N ALA A 146 -16.94 6.90 3.25
CA ALA A 146 -16.98 6.12 4.47
C ALA A 146 -17.26 7.00 5.70
N GLU A 147 -16.62 8.17 5.79
CA GLU A 147 -16.87 9.14 6.85
C GLU A 147 -18.30 9.70 6.79
N ALA A 148 -18.78 10.07 5.60
CA ALA A 148 -20.13 10.60 5.40
C ALA A 148 -21.24 9.60 5.78
N HIS A 149 -21.02 8.30 5.56
CA HIS A 149 -22.01 7.25 5.80
C HIS A 149 -21.78 6.45 7.09
N GLY A 150 -20.76 6.80 7.88
CA GLY A 150 -20.42 6.11 9.13
C GLY A 150 -20.01 4.66 8.92
N ILE A 151 -19.30 4.39 7.81
CA ILE A 151 -18.66 3.11 7.51
C ILE A 151 -17.19 3.20 7.94
N GLN A 152 -16.69 2.19 8.63
CA GLN A 152 -15.27 2.08 8.95
C GLN A 152 -14.55 1.34 7.83
N LEU A 153 -13.32 1.75 7.53
CA LEU A 153 -12.49 1.16 6.50
C LEU A 153 -11.29 0.43 7.09
N MET A 154 -10.98 -0.71 6.48
CA MET A 154 -9.65 -1.31 6.49
C MET A 154 -9.01 -1.10 5.13
N LEU A 155 -7.88 -0.39 5.10
CA LEU A 155 -7.06 -0.28 3.89
C LEU A 155 -6.15 -1.50 3.82
N ASP A 156 -6.19 -2.21 2.71
CA ASP A 156 -5.48 -3.47 2.53
C ASP A 156 -4.47 -3.35 1.39
N LEU A 157 -3.18 -3.57 1.71
CA LEU A 157 -2.15 -3.69 0.69
C LEU A 157 -2.29 -5.08 0.03
N HIS A 158 -3.11 -5.12 -1.01
CA HIS A 158 -3.59 -6.37 -1.58
C HIS A 158 -2.58 -7.03 -2.53
N GLY A 159 -1.76 -6.22 -3.19
CA GLY A 159 -0.68 -6.68 -4.06
C GLY A 159 0.65 -6.07 -3.63
N ALA A 160 1.64 -6.91 -3.34
CA ALA A 160 3.00 -6.50 -3.03
C ALA A 160 3.91 -6.61 -4.28
N PRO A 161 5.03 -5.86 -4.34
CA PRO A 161 6.00 -5.98 -5.42
C PRO A 161 6.46 -7.42 -5.63
N ARG A 162 6.39 -7.87 -6.90
CA ARG A 162 6.77 -9.22 -7.35
C ARG A 162 5.92 -10.37 -6.81
N SER A 163 4.69 -10.05 -6.39
CA SER A 163 3.68 -10.97 -5.86
C SER A 163 4.08 -11.75 -4.61
N GLN A 164 3.25 -11.64 -3.58
CA GLN A 164 3.38 -12.38 -2.33
C GLN A 164 2.78 -13.79 -2.35
N ASN A 165 2.04 -14.14 -3.41
CA ASN A 165 1.27 -15.39 -3.47
C ASN A 165 1.13 -16.03 -4.86
N GLY A 166 1.48 -15.31 -5.93
CA GLY A 166 1.42 -15.81 -7.30
C GLY A 166 0.01 -15.86 -7.87
N PHE A 167 -0.99 -15.27 -7.20
CA PHE A 167 -2.37 -15.21 -7.64
C PHE A 167 -2.65 -13.93 -8.44
N ASP A 168 -3.65 -13.97 -9.32
CA ASP A 168 -4.11 -12.82 -10.10
C ASP A 168 -4.51 -11.64 -9.21
N ASN A 169 -5.12 -11.91 -8.05
CA ASN A 169 -5.52 -10.91 -7.06
C ASN A 169 -4.35 -10.13 -6.44
N SER A 170 -3.11 -10.61 -6.54
CA SER A 170 -1.93 -9.84 -6.15
C SER A 170 -1.51 -8.79 -7.21
N GLY A 171 -2.20 -8.79 -8.35
CA GLY A 171 -1.89 -8.00 -9.54
C GLY A 171 -1.03 -8.74 -10.56
N GLN A 172 -0.30 -9.79 -10.15
CA GLN A 172 0.62 -10.53 -11.00
C GLN A 172 0.56 -12.04 -10.69
N LEU A 173 -0.12 -12.79 -11.55
CA LEU A 173 -0.20 -14.24 -11.56
C LEU A 173 1.16 -14.86 -11.92
N GLY A 174 1.54 -15.94 -11.23
CA GLY A 174 2.74 -16.71 -11.56
C GLY A 174 3.66 -16.95 -10.37
N GLU A 175 4.95 -16.69 -10.56
CA GLU A 175 5.98 -16.97 -9.56
C GLU A 175 5.90 -15.99 -8.37
N VAL A 176 6.27 -16.49 -7.18
CA VAL A 176 6.31 -15.73 -5.94
C VAL A 176 7.74 -15.26 -5.70
N HIS A 177 7.98 -13.95 -5.85
CA HIS A 177 9.30 -13.34 -5.66
C HIS A 177 9.29 -12.19 -4.64
N TRP A 178 8.18 -12.00 -3.92
CA TRP A 178 8.17 -11.18 -2.73
C TRP A 178 9.13 -11.76 -1.68
N THR A 179 9.83 -10.91 -0.93
CA THR A 179 11.04 -11.18 -0.11
C THR A 179 12.37 -11.19 -0.87
N GLU A 180 12.37 -11.10 -2.19
CA GLU A 180 13.60 -10.94 -2.97
C GLU A 180 13.95 -9.47 -3.26
N GLY A 181 15.24 -9.17 -3.37
CA GLY A 181 15.74 -7.86 -3.78
C GLY A 181 15.21 -6.72 -2.89
N ASP A 182 14.62 -5.71 -3.51
CA ASP A 182 14.06 -4.52 -2.85
C ASP A 182 12.55 -4.64 -2.54
N SER A 183 11.93 -5.80 -2.79
CA SER A 183 10.46 -5.97 -2.68
C SER A 183 9.91 -5.62 -1.29
N ILE A 184 10.62 -5.96 -0.22
CA ILE A 184 10.22 -5.63 1.17
C ILE A 184 10.36 -4.14 1.46
N ASP A 185 11.40 -3.49 0.98
CA ASP A 185 11.60 -2.05 1.18
C ASP A 185 10.54 -1.24 0.41
N LEU A 186 10.20 -1.67 -0.80
CA LEU A 186 9.09 -1.11 -1.58
C LEU A 186 7.73 -1.35 -0.89
N THR A 187 7.48 -2.56 -0.38
CA THR A 187 6.28 -2.86 0.42
C THR A 187 6.18 -1.91 1.63
N ARG A 188 7.28 -1.75 2.38
CA ARG A 188 7.35 -0.84 3.53
C ARG A 188 7.11 0.60 3.11
N LYS A 189 7.61 1.02 1.95
CA LYS A 189 7.38 2.37 1.41
C LYS A 189 5.89 2.59 1.10
N ALA A 190 5.21 1.62 0.50
CA ALA A 190 3.77 1.68 0.26
C ALA A 190 2.99 1.79 1.58
N LEU A 191 3.30 0.94 2.55
CA LEU A 191 2.65 0.95 3.87
C LEU A 191 2.88 2.27 4.63
N ASN A 192 4.10 2.81 4.58
CA ASN A 192 4.39 4.10 5.19
C ASN A 192 3.58 5.22 4.55
N LYS A 193 3.43 5.22 3.22
CA LYS A 193 2.61 6.20 2.51
C LYS A 193 1.13 6.08 2.87
N ILE A 194 0.55 4.87 2.88
CA ILE A 194 -0.83 4.63 3.32
C ILE A 194 -1.02 5.13 4.75
N ARG A 195 -0.09 4.80 5.65
CA ARG A 195 -0.11 5.25 7.05
C ARG A 195 -0.12 6.78 7.13
N ASP A 196 0.80 7.44 6.46
CA ASP A 196 1.00 8.89 6.58
C ASP A 196 -0.19 9.67 6.00
N ASP A 197 -0.76 9.19 4.89
CA ASP A 197 -1.90 9.83 4.23
C ASP A 197 -3.23 9.59 4.99
N PHE A 198 -3.44 8.39 5.55
CA PHE A 198 -4.78 7.96 5.96
C PHE A 198 -4.93 7.47 7.41
N ALA A 199 -3.86 7.07 8.12
CA ALA A 199 -4.01 6.44 9.45
C ALA A 199 -4.65 7.34 10.52
N ASN A 200 -4.68 8.66 10.32
CA ASN A 200 -5.32 9.61 11.23
C ASN A 200 -6.78 9.95 10.87
N LYS A 201 -7.30 9.46 9.73
CA LYS A 201 -8.66 9.75 9.27
C LYS A 201 -9.71 9.02 10.14
N PRO A 202 -10.82 9.66 10.56
CA PRO A 202 -11.80 9.06 11.47
C PRO A 202 -12.43 7.75 10.98
N SER A 203 -12.60 7.60 9.67
CA SER A 203 -13.15 6.41 9.02
C SER A 203 -12.14 5.28 8.81
N ILE A 204 -10.85 5.46 9.13
CA ILE A 204 -9.83 4.41 8.96
C ILE A 204 -9.55 3.70 10.28
N SER A 205 -10.08 2.48 10.41
CA SER A 205 -9.97 1.67 11.63
C SER A 205 -8.84 0.65 11.61
N ALA A 206 -8.37 0.25 10.42
CA ALA A 206 -7.29 -0.71 10.28
C ALA A 206 -6.48 -0.49 8.99
N ILE A 207 -5.23 -0.95 9.01
CA ILE A 207 -4.38 -1.14 7.83
C ILE A 207 -3.92 -2.59 7.86
N GLU A 208 -4.28 -3.36 6.84
CA GLU A 208 -3.78 -4.72 6.62
C GLU A 208 -2.44 -4.65 5.87
N LEU A 209 -1.40 -5.26 6.45
CA LEU A 209 -0.02 -5.05 5.99
C LEU A 209 0.25 -5.69 4.63
N VAL A 210 -0.33 -6.85 4.38
CA VAL A 210 -0.27 -7.55 3.10
C VAL A 210 -1.35 -8.62 3.07
N ASN A 211 -2.09 -8.72 1.96
CA ASN A 211 -3.08 -9.77 1.75
C ASN A 211 -2.40 -11.12 1.45
N GLU A 212 -2.85 -12.18 2.13
CA GLU A 212 -2.60 -13.59 1.77
C GLU A 212 -1.17 -13.95 1.32
N PRO A 213 -0.10 -13.58 2.06
CA PRO A 213 1.23 -14.03 1.70
C PRO A 213 1.32 -15.57 1.74
N LEU A 214 1.80 -16.19 0.67
CA LEU A 214 1.87 -17.64 0.54
C LEU A 214 3.09 -18.16 1.30
N GLY A 215 2.97 -18.26 2.64
CA GLY A 215 4.06 -18.64 3.54
C GLY A 215 4.91 -19.84 3.07
N PRO A 216 4.34 -20.96 2.57
CA PRO A 216 5.13 -22.09 2.08
C PRO A 216 6.01 -21.80 0.85
N ALA A 217 5.73 -20.75 0.08
CA ALA A 217 6.48 -20.34 -1.10
C ALA A 217 7.49 -19.21 -0.80
N LEU A 218 7.49 -18.66 0.42
CA LEU A 218 8.32 -17.54 0.80
C LEU A 218 9.54 -18.00 1.60
N ASN A 219 10.70 -17.40 1.32
CA ASN A 219 11.84 -17.53 2.20
C ASN A 219 11.62 -16.63 3.44
N MET A 220 11.37 -17.26 4.59
CA MET A 220 11.11 -16.57 5.86
C MET A 220 12.38 -16.36 6.71
N ASP A 221 13.54 -16.81 6.24
CA ASP A 221 14.83 -16.69 6.94
C ASP A 221 15.60 -15.40 6.58
N THR A 222 14.97 -14.49 5.83
CA THR A 222 15.54 -13.20 5.40
C THR A 222 15.40 -12.10 6.43
#